data_AF-A0A9D7R014-F1
#
_entry.id   AF-A0A9D7R014-F1
#
_cell.length_a   1.000
_cell.length_b   1.000
_cell.length_c   1.000
_cell.angle_alpha   90.00
_cell.angle_beta   90.00
_cell.angle_gamma   90.00
#
_symmetry.space_group_name_H-M   'P 1'
#
loop_
_entity.id
_entity.type
_entity.pdbx_description
1 polymer ?
#
loop_
_entity_poly.entity_id
_entity_poly.type
_entity_poly.pdbx_seq_one_letter_code
_entity_poly.pdbx_strand_id
1 'polypeptide(L)'
;MNLSAYVAQQCARHGVRRGQLPTALDMGNINKALRRLDALCAGEFFDAELLDRMRQCPLFSPDDVDAALAVTVAEVRAKHAEAEERAEMLRRERFSPHLWVEHRPGRPDCTLFTLYWAGMNHFKRVSIPQEVLDMDSVEQRLQALTLLIEQLPNDAPTWSRIHYGFGPPLLFHYRITYDAYYTFDLAQQRWSEERCGQPPIPTVSLGRR
;
A
#
# COMPACT_ATOMS: atom_id res chain seq x y z
N MET A 1 21.65 -19.43 -6.99
CA MET A 1 20.67 -20.36 -6.40
C MET A 1 20.10 -19.69 -5.17
N ASN A 2 18.78 -19.72 -4.95
CA ASN A 2 18.18 -19.09 -3.76
C ASN A 2 18.35 -19.95 -2.50
N LEU A 3 18.11 -19.35 -1.33
CA LEU A 3 18.33 -19.96 -0.01
C LEU A 3 17.56 -21.27 0.19
N SER A 4 16.31 -21.34 -0.29
CA SER A 4 15.49 -22.55 -0.19
C SER A 4 16.10 -23.73 -0.95
N ALA A 5 16.52 -23.50 -2.19
CA ALA A 5 17.19 -24.50 -3.01
C ALA A 5 18.57 -24.87 -2.45
N TYR A 6 19.31 -23.90 -1.90
CA TYR A 6 20.59 -24.14 -1.25
C TYR A 6 20.44 -25.05 -0.02
N VAL A 7 19.49 -24.76 0.87
CA VAL A 7 19.21 -25.59 2.06
C VAL A 7 18.83 -27.02 1.66
N ALA A 8 17.97 -27.17 0.65
CA ALA A 8 17.59 -28.49 0.13
C ALA A 8 18.80 -29.25 -0.44
N GLN A 9 19.69 -28.56 -1.18
CA GLN A 9 20.90 -29.15 -1.73
C GLN A 9 21.84 -29.64 -0.62
N GLN A 10 22.08 -28.84 0.43
CA GLN A 10 22.95 -29.26 1.54
C GLN A 10 22.35 -30.42 2.33
N CYS A 11 21.03 -30.41 2.55
CA CYS A 11 20.35 -31.56 3.16
C CYS A 11 20.58 -32.85 2.36
N ALA A 12 20.40 -32.80 1.04
CA ALA A 12 20.65 -33.94 0.17
C ALA A 12 22.12 -34.37 0.18
N ARG A 13 23.05 -33.42 0.09
CA ARG A 13 24.51 -33.67 0.08
C ARG A 13 25.00 -34.35 1.36
N HIS A 14 24.47 -33.95 2.51
CA HIS A 14 24.89 -34.47 3.81
C HIS A 14 24.01 -35.62 4.33
N GLY A 15 23.01 -36.06 3.55
CA GLY A 15 22.07 -37.10 3.97
C GLY A 15 21.20 -36.69 5.18
N VAL A 16 21.03 -35.38 5.40
CA VAL A 16 20.28 -34.82 6.53
C VAL A 16 18.84 -34.56 6.08
N ARG A 17 17.87 -35.01 6.88
CA ARG A 17 16.46 -34.65 6.66
C ARG A 17 16.20 -33.23 7.15
N ARG A 18 15.31 -32.50 6.48
CA ARG A 18 14.92 -31.14 6.88
C ARG A 18 14.54 -31.02 8.37
N GLY A 19 13.82 -32.01 8.91
CA GLY A 19 13.43 -32.05 10.32
C GLY A 19 14.59 -32.16 11.33
N GLN A 20 15.79 -32.52 10.87
CA GLN A 20 17.01 -32.61 11.69
C GLN A 20 17.83 -31.32 11.69
N LEU A 21 17.52 -30.36 10.81
CA LEU A 21 18.22 -29.07 10.75
C LEU A 21 18.19 -28.27 12.05
N PRO A 22 17.08 -28.20 12.81
CA PRO A 22 17.08 -27.48 14.08
C PRO A 22 18.15 -27.98 15.06
N THR A 23 18.34 -29.29 15.16
CA THR A 23 19.39 -29.88 15.99
C THR A 23 20.78 -29.53 15.47
N ALA A 24 20.99 -29.58 14.15
CA ALA A 24 22.27 -29.22 13.53
C ALA A 24 22.62 -27.73 13.67
N LEU A 25 21.61 -26.87 13.83
CA LEU A 25 21.73 -25.42 14.07
C LEU A 25 21.72 -25.06 15.56
N ASP A 26 21.80 -26.05 16.45
CA ASP A 26 21.78 -25.89 17.92
C ASP A 26 20.51 -25.21 18.48
N MET A 27 19.36 -25.41 17.82
CA MET A 27 18.09 -24.79 18.19
C MET A 27 17.21 -25.76 19.00
N GLY A 28 17.01 -25.46 20.28
CA GLY A 28 16.27 -26.35 21.21
C GLY A 28 14.78 -26.54 20.90
N ASN A 29 14.13 -25.60 20.21
CA ASN A 29 12.72 -25.74 19.82
C ASN A 29 12.59 -26.03 18.31
N ILE A 30 12.45 -27.31 17.98
CA ILE A 30 12.39 -27.85 16.61
C ILE A 30 11.30 -27.17 15.77
N ASN A 31 10.06 -27.13 16.27
CA ASN A 31 8.93 -26.56 15.52
C ASN A 31 9.12 -25.06 15.26
N LYS A 32 9.57 -24.32 16.27
CA LYS A 32 9.86 -22.89 16.13
C LYS A 32 11.00 -22.65 15.14
N ALA A 33 12.05 -23.46 15.19
CA ALA A 33 13.20 -23.37 14.29
C ALA A 33 12.81 -23.65 12.83
N LEU A 34 12.03 -24.70 12.58
CA LEU A 34 11.54 -25.00 11.22
C LEU A 34 10.68 -23.87 10.67
N ARG A 35 9.77 -23.31 11.48
CA ARG A 35 8.96 -22.15 11.07
C ARG A 35 9.82 -20.92 10.75
N ARG A 36 10.85 -20.64 11.56
CA ARG A 36 11.80 -19.54 11.31
C ARG A 36 12.58 -19.77 10.01
N LEU A 37 13.00 -21.01 9.74
CA LEU A 37 13.69 -21.39 8.51
C LEU A 37 12.78 -21.28 7.28
N ASP A 38 11.53 -21.70 7.38
CA ASP A 38 10.52 -21.55 6.33
C ASP A 38 10.29 -20.07 6.00
N ALA A 39 10.11 -19.23 7.04
CA ALA A 39 9.97 -17.79 6.90
C ALA A 39 11.19 -17.15 6.22
N LEU A 40 12.40 -17.51 6.65
CA LEU A 40 13.63 -17.03 6.05
C LEU A 40 13.75 -17.42 4.57
N CYS A 41 13.45 -18.68 4.24
CA CYS A 41 13.42 -19.17 2.85
C CYS A 41 12.34 -18.51 1.99
N ALA A 42 11.25 -18.04 2.61
CA ALA A 42 10.16 -17.33 1.95
C ALA A 42 10.46 -15.82 1.77
N GLY A 43 11.50 -15.28 2.39
CA GLY A 43 11.90 -13.88 2.25
C GLY A 43 11.78 -13.03 3.51
N GLU A 44 11.48 -13.61 4.67
CA GLU A 44 11.44 -12.89 5.94
C GLU A 44 12.84 -12.82 6.57
N PHE A 45 13.60 -11.77 6.22
CA PHE A 45 15.02 -11.65 6.54
C PHE A 45 15.34 -11.02 7.92
N PHE A 46 14.40 -11.05 8.86
CA PHE A 46 14.56 -10.38 10.17
C PHE A 46 15.32 -11.22 11.20
N ASP A 47 15.68 -12.46 10.85
CA ASP A 47 16.20 -13.45 11.77
C ASP A 47 17.74 -13.54 11.72
N ALA A 48 18.40 -12.54 12.31
CA ALA A 48 19.86 -12.48 12.36
C ALA A 48 20.47 -13.68 13.10
N GLU A 49 19.85 -14.13 14.19
CA GLU A 49 20.32 -15.28 14.97
C GLU A 49 20.35 -16.57 14.13
N LEU A 50 19.29 -16.82 13.34
CA LEU A 50 19.22 -18.01 12.49
C LEU A 50 20.27 -17.96 11.38
N LEU A 51 20.48 -16.80 10.76
CA LEU A 51 21.50 -16.61 9.72
C LEU A 51 22.91 -16.85 10.27
N ASP A 52 23.23 -16.33 11.46
CA ASP A 52 24.54 -16.55 12.08
C ASP A 52 24.76 -18.02 12.43
N ARG A 53 23.72 -18.70 12.95
CA ARG A 53 23.77 -20.16 13.18
C ARG A 53 23.97 -20.93 11.89
N MET A 54 23.34 -20.54 10.79
CA MET A 54 23.55 -21.16 9.48
C MET A 54 25.00 -20.99 9.01
N ARG A 55 25.59 -19.79 9.15
CA ARG A 55 26.99 -19.53 8.80
C ARG A 55 27.98 -20.34 9.64
N GLN A 56 27.65 -20.60 10.91
CA GLN A 56 28.51 -21.34 11.83
C GLN A 56 28.33 -22.86 11.75
N CYS A 57 27.27 -23.33 11.10
CA CYS A 57 26.94 -24.74 11.05
C CYS A 57 27.77 -25.47 9.97
N PRO A 58 28.44 -26.59 10.30
CA PRO A 58 29.28 -27.33 9.34
C PRO A 58 28.57 -27.86 8.09
N LEU A 59 27.23 -27.90 8.10
CA LEU A 59 26.42 -28.29 6.94
C LEU A 59 26.36 -27.22 5.85
N PHE A 60 26.75 -25.98 6.17
CA PHE A 60 26.64 -24.86 5.27
C PHE A 60 28.00 -24.16 5.14
N SER A 61 28.31 -23.74 3.92
CA SER A 61 29.38 -22.78 3.67
C SER A 61 28.86 -21.36 3.93
N PRO A 62 29.56 -20.52 4.74
CA PRO A 62 29.17 -19.14 4.99
C PRO A 62 29.00 -18.33 3.69
N ASP A 63 29.97 -18.44 2.78
CA ASP A 63 29.96 -17.71 1.52
C ASP A 63 28.78 -18.10 0.64
N ASP A 64 28.44 -19.40 0.62
CA ASP A 64 27.29 -19.89 -0.15
C ASP A 64 25.95 -19.50 0.51
N VAL A 65 25.89 -19.43 1.85
CA VAL A 65 24.72 -18.91 2.58
C VAL A 65 24.48 -17.46 2.19
N ASP A 66 25.51 -16.62 2.24
CA ASP A 66 25.40 -15.20 1.93
C ASP A 66 25.08 -14.97 0.45
N ALA A 67 25.67 -15.74 -0.46
CA ALA A 67 25.33 -15.72 -1.88
C ALA A 67 23.87 -16.15 -2.13
N ALA A 68 23.41 -17.22 -1.48
CA ALA A 68 22.04 -17.69 -1.63
C ALA A 68 21.01 -16.72 -1.02
N LEU A 69 21.35 -16.09 0.10
CA LEU A 69 20.57 -15.02 0.72
C LEU A 69 20.46 -13.81 -0.21
N ALA A 70 21.56 -13.36 -0.81
CA ALA A 70 21.54 -12.24 -1.76
C ALA A 70 20.63 -12.52 -2.96
N VAL A 71 20.66 -13.75 -3.49
CA VAL A 71 19.74 -14.18 -4.56
C VAL A 71 18.28 -14.15 -4.09
N THR A 72 17.97 -14.71 -2.91
CA THR A 72 16.60 -14.68 -2.36
C THR A 72 16.10 -13.25 -2.14
N VAL A 73 16.94 -12.36 -1.62
CA VAL A 73 16.60 -10.93 -1.45
C VAL A 73 16.28 -10.28 -2.79
N ALA A 74 17.08 -10.54 -3.82
CA ALA A 74 16.84 -10.01 -5.16
C ALA A 74 15.52 -10.54 -5.75
N GLU A 75 15.25 -11.84 -5.63
CA GLU A 75 14.00 -12.46 -6.10
C GLU A 75 12.77 -11.89 -5.39
N VAL A 76 12.83 -11.72 -4.07
CA VAL A 76 11.75 -11.15 -3.26
C VAL A 76 11.49 -9.69 -3.65
N ARG A 77 12.55 -8.89 -3.81
CA ARG A 77 12.43 -7.50 -4.28
C ARG A 77 11.80 -7.42 -5.67
N ALA A 78 12.24 -8.28 -6.61
CA ALA A 78 11.66 -8.32 -7.95
C ALA A 78 10.17 -8.68 -7.91
N LYS A 79 9.79 -9.71 -7.14
CA LYS A 79 8.38 -10.08 -6.96
C LYS A 79 7.54 -8.97 -6.34
N HIS A 80 8.08 -8.25 -5.36
CA HIS A 80 7.40 -7.09 -4.79
C HIS A 80 7.21 -5.98 -5.81
N ALA A 81 8.25 -5.65 -6.58
CA ALA A 81 8.16 -4.65 -7.65
C ALA A 81 7.12 -5.05 -8.71
N GLU A 82 7.11 -6.30 -9.17
CA GLU A 82 6.09 -6.82 -10.10
C GLU A 82 4.69 -6.76 -9.51
N ALA A 83 4.53 -7.09 -8.22
CA ALA A 83 3.23 -7.04 -7.56
C ALA A 83 2.73 -5.58 -7.41
N GLU A 84 3.63 -4.65 -7.09
CA GLU A 84 3.34 -3.21 -7.01
C GLU A 84 2.95 -2.65 -8.38
N GLU A 85 3.68 -3.02 -9.43
CA GLU A 85 3.38 -2.63 -10.81
C GLU A 85 2.02 -3.17 -11.26
N ARG A 86 1.74 -4.46 -11.04
CA ARG A 86 0.42 -5.05 -11.33
C ARG A 86 -0.71 -4.38 -10.55
N ALA A 87 -0.48 -4.09 -9.26
CA ALA A 87 -1.46 -3.38 -8.44
C ALA A 87 -1.67 -1.94 -8.93
N GLU A 88 -0.63 -1.26 -9.41
CA GLU A 88 -0.76 0.04 -10.05
C GLU A 88 -1.56 -0.04 -11.35
N MET A 89 -1.24 -0.98 -12.24
CA MET A 89 -1.99 -1.19 -13.49
C MET A 89 -3.47 -1.45 -13.23
N LEU A 90 -3.80 -2.32 -12.27
CA LEU A 90 -5.19 -2.55 -11.87
C LEU A 90 -5.87 -1.30 -11.32
N ARG A 91 -5.14 -0.45 -10.58
CA ARG A 91 -5.66 0.82 -10.08
C ARG A 91 -5.90 1.83 -11.21
N ARG A 92 -5.05 1.83 -12.24
CA ARG A 92 -5.18 2.65 -13.45
C ARG A 92 -6.38 2.19 -14.29
N GLU A 93 -6.51 0.90 -14.53
CA GLU A 93 -7.62 0.30 -15.29
C GLU A 93 -8.98 0.53 -14.62
N ARG A 94 -9.03 0.43 -13.29
CA ARG A 94 -10.26 0.64 -12.50
C ARG A 94 -10.49 2.10 -12.13
N PHE A 95 -9.65 3.01 -12.61
CA PHE A 95 -9.80 4.42 -12.32
C PHE A 95 -11.11 4.92 -12.94
N SER A 96 -11.86 5.69 -12.15
CA SER A 96 -13.05 6.38 -12.61
C SER A 96 -12.97 7.81 -12.08
N PRO A 97 -13.22 8.83 -12.91
CA PRO A 97 -13.15 10.22 -12.48
C PRO A 97 -14.04 10.49 -11.27
N HIS A 98 -13.52 11.26 -10.32
CA HIS A 98 -14.22 11.55 -9.07
C HIS A 98 -13.70 12.82 -8.42
N LEU A 99 -14.47 13.34 -7.48
CA LEU A 99 -14.02 14.37 -6.55
C LEU A 99 -13.43 13.69 -5.31
N TRP A 100 -12.23 14.10 -4.92
CA TRP A 100 -11.59 13.72 -3.67
C TRP A 100 -11.59 14.89 -2.70
N VAL A 101 -12.09 14.69 -1.49
CA VAL A 101 -12.22 15.76 -0.49
C VAL A 101 -11.00 15.80 0.42
N GLU A 102 -10.35 16.96 0.47
CA GLU A 102 -9.37 17.29 1.48
C GLU A 102 -10.00 18.13 2.58
N HIS A 103 -9.67 17.82 3.82
CA HIS A 103 -10.26 18.44 5.00
C HIS A 103 -9.19 19.22 5.75
N ARG A 104 -9.63 20.23 6.50
CA ARG A 104 -8.72 20.95 7.39
C ARG A 104 -8.04 19.95 8.35
N PRO A 105 -6.72 20.03 8.56
CA PRO A 105 -6.03 19.21 9.54
C PRO A 105 -6.67 19.37 10.92
N GLY A 106 -7.21 18.28 11.45
CA GLY A 106 -7.84 18.20 12.76
C GLY A 106 -7.68 16.79 13.30
N ARG A 107 -7.90 16.59 14.62
CA ARG A 107 -7.99 15.22 15.15
C ARG A 107 -9.17 14.54 14.46
N PRO A 108 -8.99 13.40 13.80
CA PRO A 108 -10.13 12.70 13.25
C PRO A 108 -10.99 12.23 14.42
N ASP A 109 -12.23 12.71 14.51
CA ASP A 109 -13.21 12.18 15.45
C ASP A 109 -13.74 10.81 14.98
N CYS A 110 -13.41 10.40 13.75
CA CYS A 110 -13.67 9.04 13.30
C CYS A 110 -12.75 8.05 14.02
N THR A 111 -13.34 7.03 14.63
CA THR A 111 -12.55 5.93 15.18
C THR A 111 -11.78 5.23 14.05
N LEU A 112 -10.53 4.82 14.31
CA LEU A 112 -9.71 4.02 13.38
C LEU A 112 -10.47 2.79 12.84
N PHE A 113 -11.41 2.26 13.63
CA PHE A 113 -12.26 1.14 13.29
C PHE A 113 -13.19 1.43 12.10
N THR A 114 -13.83 2.60 12.07
CA THR A 114 -14.72 3.02 10.98
C THR A 114 -13.96 3.18 9.67
N LEU A 115 -12.73 3.72 9.73
CA LEU A 115 -11.86 3.84 8.55
C LEU A 115 -11.31 2.51 8.06
N TYR A 116 -10.98 1.60 8.98
CA TYR A 116 -10.52 0.26 8.66
C TYR A 116 -11.62 -0.57 7.99
N TRP A 117 -12.88 -0.41 8.39
CA TRP A 117 -13.99 -1.21 7.88
C TRP A 117 -14.61 -0.69 6.58
N ALA A 118 -14.81 0.63 6.44
CA ALA A 118 -15.43 1.22 5.25
C ALA A 118 -14.40 1.72 4.20
N GLY A 119 -13.14 1.86 4.59
CA GLY A 119 -12.06 2.37 3.72
C GLY A 119 -12.14 3.88 3.47
N MET A 120 -10.98 4.50 3.19
CA MET A 120 -10.89 5.96 2.97
C MET A 120 -11.76 6.46 1.81
N ASN A 121 -11.92 5.67 0.76
CA ASN A 121 -12.76 6.04 -0.39
C ASN A 121 -14.21 6.30 0.03
N HIS A 122 -14.72 5.61 1.05
CA HIS A 122 -16.07 5.84 1.52
C HIS A 122 -16.25 7.25 2.07
N PHE A 123 -15.25 7.85 2.72
CA PHE A 123 -15.39 9.17 3.36
C PHE A 123 -14.86 10.32 2.52
N LYS A 124 -14.02 10.05 1.52
CA LYS A 124 -13.33 11.09 0.75
C LYS A 124 -13.71 11.15 -0.72
N ARG A 125 -14.40 10.12 -1.25
CA ARG A 125 -14.78 10.08 -2.66
C ARG A 125 -16.23 10.50 -2.85
N VAL A 126 -16.41 11.51 -3.70
CA VAL A 126 -17.70 11.91 -4.26
C VAL A 126 -17.71 11.49 -5.74
N SER A 127 -18.69 10.67 -6.11
CA SER A 127 -18.89 10.24 -7.49
C SER A 127 -19.38 11.42 -8.33
N ILE A 128 -18.93 11.48 -9.58
CA ILE A 128 -19.36 12.52 -10.52
C ILE A 128 -20.47 11.93 -11.39
N PRO A 129 -21.60 12.64 -11.58
CA PRO A 129 -22.66 12.20 -12.49
C PRO A 129 -22.14 12.02 -13.92
N GLN A 130 -22.67 11.02 -14.64
CA GLN A 130 -22.18 10.68 -15.98
C GLN A 130 -22.37 11.84 -16.96
N GLU A 131 -23.44 12.62 -16.80
CA GLU A 131 -23.77 13.79 -17.61
C GLU A 131 -22.67 14.86 -17.55
N VAL A 132 -21.98 14.96 -16.40
CA VAL A 132 -20.83 15.87 -16.24
C VAL A 132 -19.59 15.27 -16.89
N LEU A 133 -19.40 13.96 -16.81
CA LEU A 133 -18.26 13.27 -17.43
C LEU A 133 -18.31 13.27 -18.96
N ASP A 134 -19.51 13.27 -19.53
CA ASP A 134 -19.75 13.28 -20.98
C ASP A 134 -19.59 14.67 -21.61
N MET A 135 -19.37 15.73 -20.82
CA MET A 135 -19.13 17.08 -21.34
C MET A 135 -17.80 17.16 -22.09
N ASP A 136 -17.81 17.65 -23.34
CA ASP A 136 -16.63 17.72 -24.21
C ASP A 136 -15.58 18.74 -23.73
N SER A 137 -16.02 19.84 -23.12
CA SER A 137 -15.12 20.88 -22.63
C SER A 137 -14.79 20.70 -21.15
N VAL A 138 -13.49 20.77 -20.83
CA VAL A 138 -13.00 20.79 -19.44
C VAL A 138 -13.59 21.98 -18.68
N GLU A 139 -13.69 23.16 -19.30
CA GLU A 139 -14.23 24.35 -18.65
C GLU A 139 -15.70 24.17 -18.25
N GLN A 140 -16.52 23.62 -19.16
CA GLN A 140 -17.93 23.30 -18.88
C GLN A 140 -18.04 22.28 -17.75
N ARG A 141 -17.17 21.27 -17.77
CA ARG A 141 -17.11 20.24 -16.73
C ARG A 141 -16.75 20.84 -15.37
N LEU A 142 -15.75 21.71 -15.30
CA LEU A 142 -15.36 22.38 -14.06
C LEU A 142 -16.48 23.29 -13.52
N GLN A 143 -17.19 24.00 -14.40
CA GLN A 143 -18.37 24.79 -14.00
C GLN A 143 -19.49 23.90 -13.43
N ALA A 144 -19.80 22.78 -14.08
CA ALA A 144 -20.80 21.84 -13.59
C ALA A 144 -20.38 21.19 -12.25
N LEU A 145 -19.09 20.91 -12.08
CA LEU A 145 -18.54 20.43 -10.81
C LEU A 145 -18.60 21.47 -9.70
N THR A 146 -18.41 22.76 -10.00
CA THR A 146 -18.62 23.84 -9.02
C THR A 146 -20.06 23.81 -8.51
N LEU A 147 -21.04 23.75 -9.41
CA LEU A 147 -22.45 23.66 -9.05
C LEU A 147 -22.74 22.41 -8.21
N LEU A 148 -22.15 21.27 -8.58
CA LEU A 148 -22.26 20.04 -7.80
C LEU A 148 -21.72 20.23 -6.37
N ILE A 149 -20.52 20.81 -6.23
CA ILE A 149 -19.89 21.06 -4.93
C ILE A 149 -20.75 22.00 -4.07
N GLU A 150 -21.31 23.05 -4.65
CA GLU A 150 -22.22 23.99 -3.97
C GLU A 150 -23.52 23.33 -3.50
N GLN A 151 -23.98 22.29 -4.22
CA GLN A 151 -25.19 21.54 -3.88
C GLN A 151 -24.95 20.42 -2.88
N LEU A 152 -23.70 19.97 -2.67
CA LEU A 152 -23.38 18.88 -1.74
C LEU A 152 -23.98 19.07 -0.34
N PRO A 153 -23.99 20.26 0.30
CA PRO A 153 -24.62 20.45 1.60
C PRO A 153 -26.12 20.10 1.64
N ASN A 154 -26.81 20.16 0.50
CA ASN A 154 -28.22 19.81 0.37
C ASN A 154 -28.44 18.30 0.16
N ASP A 155 -27.40 17.55 -0.24
CA ASP A 155 -27.39 16.08 -0.25
C ASP A 155 -26.94 15.56 1.12
N ALA A 156 -27.88 15.53 2.07
CA ALA A 156 -27.59 15.16 3.46
C ALA A 156 -26.83 13.82 3.62
N PRO A 157 -27.15 12.73 2.88
CA PRO A 157 -26.35 11.50 2.90
C PRO A 157 -24.88 11.70 2.49
N THR A 158 -24.62 12.33 1.35
CA THR A 158 -23.24 12.52 0.87
C THR A 158 -22.48 13.51 1.75
N TRP A 159 -23.14 14.61 2.13
CA TRP A 159 -22.56 15.63 2.99
C TRP A 159 -22.16 15.08 4.35
N SER A 160 -23.07 14.34 5.01
CA SER A 160 -22.81 13.73 6.31
C SER A 160 -21.62 12.78 6.23
N ARG A 161 -21.54 11.97 5.16
CA ARG A 161 -20.44 11.04 4.93
C ARG A 161 -19.10 11.74 4.78
N ILE A 162 -19.02 12.81 3.98
CA ILE A 162 -17.76 13.54 3.77
C ILE A 162 -17.38 14.43 4.95
N HIS A 163 -18.33 14.88 5.76
CA HIS A 163 -18.08 15.63 6.99
C HIS A 163 -17.73 14.75 8.18
N TYR A 164 -18.08 13.46 8.14
CA TYR A 164 -17.98 12.59 9.31
C TYR A 164 -16.51 12.36 9.71
N GLY A 165 -16.14 12.91 10.87
CA GLY A 165 -14.89 12.59 11.56
C GLY A 165 -13.61 13.13 10.92
N PHE A 166 -13.68 13.96 9.87
CA PHE A 166 -12.53 14.60 9.24
C PHE A 166 -12.50 16.13 9.38
N GLY A 167 -13.52 16.72 9.99
CA GLY A 167 -13.68 18.17 10.06
C GLY A 167 -14.24 18.77 8.76
N PRO A 168 -14.23 20.10 8.62
CA PRO A 168 -14.79 20.75 7.43
C PRO A 168 -13.91 20.50 6.20
N PRO A 169 -14.53 20.31 5.01
CA PRO A 169 -13.81 20.25 3.75
C PRO A 169 -13.11 21.58 3.50
N LEU A 170 -11.93 21.50 2.90
CA LEU A 170 -11.09 22.64 2.52
C LEU A 170 -10.96 22.71 1.01
N LEU A 171 -10.63 21.57 0.38
CA LEU A 171 -10.37 21.47 -1.05
C LEU A 171 -11.13 20.28 -1.63
N PHE A 172 -11.49 20.41 -2.91
CA PHE A 172 -11.96 19.29 -3.71
C PHE A 172 -10.98 19.07 -4.86
N HIS A 173 -10.43 17.87 -4.99
CA HIS A 173 -9.62 17.49 -6.13
C HIS A 173 -10.48 16.74 -7.13
N TYR A 174 -10.74 17.35 -8.28
CA TYR A 174 -11.32 16.65 -9.40
C TYR A 174 -10.23 15.82 -10.08
N ARG A 175 -10.26 14.50 -9.85
CA ARG A 175 -9.36 13.57 -10.52
C ARG A 175 -9.94 13.21 -11.88
N ILE A 176 -9.31 13.70 -12.95
CA ILE A 176 -9.72 13.46 -14.33
C ILE A 176 -9.19 12.14 -14.85
N THR A 177 -7.97 11.79 -14.46
CA THR A 177 -7.28 10.54 -14.78
C THR A 177 -6.57 10.04 -13.53
N TYR A 178 -5.91 8.89 -13.64
CA TYR A 178 -5.11 8.38 -12.54
C TYR A 178 -4.00 9.35 -12.10
N ASP A 179 -3.40 10.07 -13.05
CA ASP A 179 -2.24 10.94 -12.82
C ASP A 179 -2.53 12.43 -13.00
N ALA A 180 -3.78 12.85 -13.16
CA ALA A 180 -4.09 14.26 -13.34
C ALA A 180 -5.32 14.70 -12.55
N TYR A 181 -5.25 15.91 -12.00
CA TYR A 181 -6.32 16.49 -11.22
C TYR A 181 -6.35 18.01 -11.28
N TYR A 182 -7.54 18.56 -11.04
CA TYR A 182 -7.78 19.98 -10.77
C TYR A 182 -8.13 20.14 -9.29
N THR A 183 -7.75 21.25 -8.66
CA THR A 183 -8.14 21.53 -7.27
C THR A 183 -9.07 22.72 -7.20
N PHE A 184 -10.23 22.54 -6.59
CA PHE A 184 -11.14 23.60 -6.20
C PHE A 184 -10.87 24.01 -4.76
N ASP A 185 -10.56 25.27 -4.56
CA ASP A 185 -10.37 25.87 -3.24
C ASP A 185 -11.69 26.48 -2.76
N LEU A 186 -12.26 25.94 -1.66
CA LEU A 186 -13.53 26.44 -1.11
C LEU A 186 -13.44 27.85 -0.55
N ALA A 187 -12.27 28.28 -0.05
CA ALA A 187 -12.10 29.64 0.47
C ALA A 187 -12.03 30.66 -0.66
N GLN A 188 -11.41 30.30 -1.78
CA GLN A 188 -11.22 31.17 -2.93
C GLN A 188 -12.29 31.01 -4.02
N GLN A 189 -13.13 29.97 -3.92
CA GLN A 189 -14.18 29.62 -4.87
C GLN A 189 -13.66 29.54 -6.32
N ARG A 190 -12.49 28.92 -6.51
CA ARG A 190 -11.85 28.81 -7.83
C ARG A 190 -11.15 27.49 -8.03
N TRP A 191 -11.11 27.09 -9.29
CA TRP A 191 -10.26 26.00 -9.76
C TRP A 191 -8.82 26.50 -9.96
N SER A 192 -7.88 25.64 -9.63
CA SER A 192 -6.48 25.75 -10.06
C SER A 192 -6.29 25.17 -11.46
N GLU A 193 -5.14 25.43 -12.05
CA GLU A 193 -4.68 24.74 -13.26
C GLU A 193 -4.51 23.24 -13.03
N GLU A 194 -4.46 22.49 -14.13
CA GLU A 194 -4.22 21.05 -14.11
C GLU A 194 -2.88 20.73 -13.45
N ARG A 195 -2.88 19.70 -12.60
CA ARG A 195 -1.68 19.18 -11.96
C ARG A 195 -1.48 17.71 -12.32
N CYS A 196 -0.25 17.37 -12.69
CA CYS A 196 0.20 16.00 -12.87
C CYS A 196 0.64 15.38 -11.53
N GLY A 197 0.41 14.08 -11.38
CA GLY A 197 0.70 13.29 -10.19
C GLY A 197 -0.54 12.94 -9.37
N GLN A 198 -0.34 12.17 -8.31
CA GLN A 198 -1.43 11.90 -7.37
C GLN A 198 -1.73 13.17 -6.56
N PRO A 199 -3.00 13.47 -6.25
CA PRO A 199 -3.32 14.54 -5.32
C PRO A 199 -2.63 14.26 -3.98
N PRO A 200 -2.37 15.29 -3.16
CA PRO A 200 -1.79 15.10 -1.84
C PRO A 200 -2.72 14.18 -1.03
N ILE A 201 -2.41 12.89 -1.00
CA ILE A 201 -3.03 11.97 -0.06
C ILE A 201 -2.36 12.33 1.26
N PRO A 202 -3.10 12.83 2.28
CA PRO A 202 -2.50 13.08 3.57
C PRO A 202 -1.87 11.77 4.01
N THR A 203 -0.54 11.77 4.11
CA THR A 203 0.19 10.67 4.70
C THR A 203 -0.35 10.61 6.11
N VAL A 204 -1.16 9.61 6.43
CA VAL A 204 -1.47 9.32 7.82
C VAL A 204 -0.14 8.88 8.40
N SER A 205 0.67 9.84 8.84
CA SER A 205 1.77 9.57 9.73
C SER A 205 1.10 9.09 11.00
N LEU A 206 0.92 7.77 11.10
CA LEU A 206 0.76 7.11 12.37
C LEU A 206 2.02 7.49 13.14
N GLY A 207 1.93 8.57 13.92
CA GLY A 207 3.01 9.00 14.78
C GLY A 207 3.39 7.77 15.59
N ARG A 208 4.60 7.26 15.35
CA ARG A 208 5.18 6.24 16.20
C ARG A 208 5.22 6.86 17.60
N ARG A 209 4.34 6.41 18.47
CA ARG A 209 4.53 6.52 19.91
C ARG A 209 5.43 5.38 20.34
#